data_AF-A0A452YHN2-F1
#
_entry.id   AF-A0A452YHN2-F1
#
_cell.length_a   1.000
_cell.length_b   1.000
_cell.length_c   1.000
_cell.angle_alpha   90.00
_cell.angle_beta   90.00
_cell.angle_gamma   90.00
#
_symmetry.space_group_name_H-M   'P 1'
#
loop_
_entity.id
_entity.type
_entity.pdbx_description
1 polymer ?
#
loop_
_entity_poly.entity_id
_entity_poly.type
_entity_poly.pdbx_seq_one_letter_code
_entity_poly.pdbx_strand_id
1 'polypeptide(L)'
;LIALAVSALLSPSLPTSPPPPPLPPSPSPTSSGVGQQAAMASPARIDVDKLSVEQLKALKEQTDLEVNLLQDSLSKIRTAATRLENATAALHELSLRPQGKKLLVPLTASLYVPGTLDDSEKVLVDVGTGYYIEKTMTQGKEYCERKINLLKSNFDELLEMATKKKSIADEMGMFLQAKLRQASPSSSS
;
A
#
# COMPACT_ATOMS: atom_id res chain seq x y z
N LEU A 1 20.18 14.57 -9.03
CA LEU A 1 18.95 13.78 -9.22
C LEU A 1 19.08 12.35 -8.71
N ILE A 2 20.21 11.67 -8.90
CA ILE A 2 20.49 10.31 -8.40
C ILE A 2 20.53 10.22 -6.86
N ALA A 3 20.98 11.29 -6.19
CA ALA A 3 21.09 11.33 -4.74
C ALA A 3 19.76 11.47 -3.98
N LEU A 4 18.67 11.84 -4.66
CA LEU A 4 17.35 12.00 -4.00
C LEU A 4 16.61 10.66 -3.86
N ALA A 5 16.95 9.67 -4.70
CA ALA A 5 16.30 8.35 -4.66
C ALA A 5 16.82 7.49 -3.50
N VAL A 6 18.09 7.66 -3.10
CA VAL A 6 18.68 6.90 -1.98
C VAL A 6 18.30 7.50 -0.63
N SER A 7 18.10 8.82 -0.54
CA SER A 7 17.65 9.46 0.72
C SER A 7 16.23 9.07 1.16
N ALA A 8 15.38 8.61 0.26
CA ALA A 8 14.01 8.21 0.63
C ALA A 8 13.93 6.79 1.25
N LEU A 9 15.03 6.04 1.29
CA LEU A 9 15.16 4.77 2.01
C LEU A 9 15.74 4.93 3.42
N LEU A 10 16.11 6.14 3.82
CA LEU A 10 16.59 6.44 5.17
C LEU A 10 15.58 7.35 5.88
N SER A 11 14.57 6.73 6.50
CA SER A 11 13.82 7.42 7.56
C SER A 11 14.72 7.55 8.81
N PRO A 12 14.66 8.68 9.54
CA PRO A 12 15.52 8.90 10.70
C PRO A 12 14.97 8.19 11.95
N SER A 13 15.89 7.51 12.65
CA SER A 13 15.88 7.23 14.10
C SER A 13 14.89 6.20 14.67
N LEU A 14 15.40 5.10 15.25
CA LEU A 14 15.38 4.80 16.70
C LEU A 14 16.14 3.48 17.02
N PRO A 15 16.49 3.21 18.31
CA PRO A 15 17.62 2.37 18.71
C PRO A 15 17.36 0.86 18.55
N THR A 16 18.45 0.12 18.37
CA THR A 16 18.53 -1.33 18.30
C THR A 16 17.90 -2.00 19.52
N SER A 17 16.72 -2.60 19.35
CA SER A 17 16.16 -3.57 20.30
C SER A 17 16.95 -4.88 20.24
N PRO A 18 17.22 -5.57 21.36
CA PRO A 18 17.89 -6.86 21.34
C PRO A 18 17.03 -7.92 20.62
N PRO A 19 17.67 -8.97 20.05
CA PRO A 19 16.97 -9.98 19.26
C PRO A 19 16.00 -10.81 20.12
N PRO A 20 14.83 -11.22 19.57
CA PRO A 20 13.90 -12.10 20.27
C PRO A 20 14.48 -13.52 20.45
N PRO A 21 14.12 -14.23 21.53
CA PRO A 21 14.54 -15.61 21.76
C PRO A 21 13.95 -16.58 20.72
N PRO A 22 14.60 -17.73 20.48
CA PRO A 22 14.16 -18.69 19.48
C PRO A 22 12.80 -19.32 19.85
N LEU A 23 11.91 -19.40 18.86
CA LEU A 23 10.60 -20.07 18.97
C LEU A 23 10.77 -21.60 19.11
N PRO A 24 9.89 -22.27 19.87
CA PRO A 24 9.87 -23.73 19.96
C PRO A 24 9.40 -24.38 18.65
N PRO A 25 9.79 -25.65 18.39
CA PRO A 25 9.50 -26.34 17.14
C PRO A 25 8.00 -26.63 16.96
N SER A 26 7.52 -26.45 15.74
CA SER A 26 6.16 -26.75 15.30
C SER A 26 5.92 -28.26 15.17
N PRO A 27 4.76 -28.79 15.61
CA PRO A 27 4.37 -30.15 15.31
C PRO A 27 3.74 -30.26 13.91
N SER A 28 4.10 -31.31 13.18
CA SER A 28 3.41 -31.85 12.01
C SER A 28 3.31 -33.37 12.20
N PRO A 29 2.51 -34.12 11.42
CA PRO A 29 1.20 -33.85 10.82
C PRO A 29 0.18 -34.93 11.24
N THR A 30 -1.13 -34.74 11.00
CA THR A 30 -2.02 -35.91 10.85
C THR A 30 -3.18 -35.62 9.91
N SER A 31 -3.23 -36.42 8.84
CA SER A 31 -4.31 -36.55 7.88
C SER A 31 -5.53 -37.22 8.50
N SER A 32 -6.73 -36.72 8.22
CA SER A 32 -7.86 -37.48 7.66
C SER A 32 -9.19 -36.80 7.98
N GLY A 33 -10.00 -36.62 6.93
CA GLY A 33 -11.41 -36.98 7.03
C GLY A 33 -12.44 -35.86 7.12
N VAL A 34 -13.23 -35.81 6.05
CA VAL A 34 -14.69 -35.58 6.03
C VAL A 34 -15.15 -34.14 5.82
N GLY A 35 -15.95 -34.01 4.76
CA GLY A 35 -16.46 -32.76 4.22
C GLY A 35 -17.36 -31.99 5.15
N GLN A 36 -17.35 -30.68 4.94
CA GLN A 36 -18.56 -29.89 5.06
C GLN A 36 -18.54 -28.79 4.01
N GLN A 37 -19.56 -28.90 3.16
CA GLN A 37 -19.95 -27.93 2.16
C GLN A 37 -20.50 -26.72 2.92
N ALA A 38 -19.66 -25.72 3.17
CA ALA A 38 -20.12 -24.43 3.64
C ALA A 38 -20.65 -23.67 2.42
N ALA A 39 -21.98 -23.63 2.32
CA ALA A 39 -22.69 -22.75 1.42
C ALA A 39 -22.11 -21.34 1.54
N MET A 40 -21.58 -20.81 0.44
CA MET A 40 -21.31 -19.39 0.33
C MET A 40 -22.66 -18.68 0.43
N ALA A 41 -22.95 -18.15 1.62
CA ALA A 41 -23.93 -17.11 1.77
C ALA A 41 -23.48 -15.96 0.88
N SER A 42 -24.27 -15.71 -0.17
CA SER A 42 -24.18 -14.52 -1.00
C SER A 42 -23.98 -13.31 -0.10
N PRO A 43 -23.04 -12.38 -0.40
CA PRO A 43 -22.98 -11.13 0.33
C PRO A 43 -24.37 -10.51 0.21
N ALA A 44 -25.01 -10.30 1.36
CA ALA A 44 -26.32 -9.70 1.44
C ALA A 44 -26.30 -8.45 0.56
N ARG A 45 -26.95 -8.53 -0.61
CA ARG A 45 -27.36 -7.35 -1.35
C ARG A 45 -28.25 -6.64 -0.36
N ILE A 46 -27.69 -5.61 0.27
CA ILE A 46 -28.43 -4.75 1.18
C ILE A 46 -29.67 -4.35 0.38
N ASP A 47 -30.86 -4.74 0.84
CA ASP A 47 -32.12 -4.31 0.24
C ASP A 47 -32.25 -2.82 0.56
N VAL A 48 -31.51 -1.99 -0.18
CA VAL A 48 -31.43 -0.53 0.00
C VAL A 48 -32.83 0.09 -0.04
N ASP A 49 -33.74 -0.54 -0.80
CA ASP A 49 -35.14 -0.16 -0.91
C ASP A 49 -35.92 -0.19 0.42
N LYS A 50 -35.58 -1.12 1.32
CA LYS A 50 -36.31 -1.36 2.58
C LYS A 50 -35.83 -0.51 3.76
N LEU A 51 -34.70 0.20 3.61
CA LEU A 51 -34.10 0.99 4.68
C LEU A 51 -34.82 2.33 4.90
N SER A 52 -34.88 2.81 6.14
CA SER A 52 -35.36 4.17 6.44
C SER A 52 -34.40 5.23 5.89
N VAL A 53 -34.87 6.48 5.77
CA VAL A 53 -34.04 7.60 5.29
C VAL A 53 -32.82 7.81 6.18
N GLU A 54 -32.98 7.68 7.50
CA GLU A 54 -31.92 7.81 8.49
C GLU A 54 -30.89 6.68 8.38
N GLN A 55 -31.35 5.43 8.23
CA GLN A 55 -30.48 4.27 8.05
C GLN A 55 -29.67 4.36 6.76
N LEU A 56 -30.31 4.79 5.68
CA LEU A 56 -29.67 4.99 4.39
C LEU A 56 -28.63 6.12 4.42
N LYS A 57 -28.93 7.22 5.12
CA LYS A 57 -27.98 8.32 5.32
C LYS A 57 -26.75 7.86 6.10
N ALA A 58 -26.94 7.14 7.22
CA ALA A 58 -25.83 6.62 8.01
C ALA A 58 -24.95 5.64 7.21
N LEU A 59 -25.58 4.75 6.44
CA LEU A 59 -24.87 3.79 5.59
C LEU A 59 -24.11 4.48 4.45
N LYS A 60 -24.69 5.53 3.86
CA LYS A 60 -24.01 6.36 2.86
C LYS A 60 -22.77 7.01 3.46
N GLU A 61 -22.90 7.69 4.61
CA GLU A 61 -21.78 8.34 5.29
C GLU A 61 -20.65 7.35 5.60
N GLN A 62 -20.99 6.14 6.07
CA GLN A 62 -20.01 5.07 6.27
C GLN A 62 -19.33 4.66 4.96
N THR A 63 -20.10 4.46 3.89
CA THR A 63 -19.56 4.03 2.59
C THR A 63 -18.65 5.11 1.98
N ASP A 64 -19.01 6.39 2.11
CA ASP A 64 -18.20 7.52 1.67
C ASP A 64 -16.86 7.57 2.42
N LEU A 65 -16.85 7.35 3.74
CA LEU A 65 -15.62 7.26 4.53
C LEU A 65 -14.71 6.10 4.06
N GLU A 66 -15.30 4.93 3.80
CA GLU A 66 -14.55 3.77 3.30
C GLU A 66 -13.96 4.03 1.90
N VAL A 67 -14.70 4.69 1.01
CA VAL A 67 -14.22 5.10 -0.32
C VAL A 67 -13.03 6.06 -0.19
N ASN A 68 -13.11 7.06 0.69
CA ASN A 68 -12.01 7.99 0.92
C ASN A 68 -10.75 7.27 1.45
N LEU A 69 -10.90 6.36 2.40
CA LEU A 69 -9.79 5.55 2.92
C LEU A 69 -9.12 4.69 1.83
N LEU A 70 -9.92 4.10 0.93
CA LEU A 70 -9.40 3.34 -0.19
C LEU A 70 -8.64 4.22 -1.19
N GLN A 71 -9.15 5.42 -1.49
CA GLN A 71 -8.46 6.38 -2.35
C GLN A 71 -7.12 6.83 -1.75
N ASP A 72 -7.07 7.11 -0.45
CA ASP A 72 -5.83 7.42 0.25
C ASP A 72 -4.82 6.27 0.18
N SER A 73 -5.30 5.03 0.32
CA SER A 73 -4.48 3.82 0.23
C SER A 73 -3.91 3.64 -1.18
N LEU A 74 -4.72 3.86 -2.22
CA LEU A 74 -4.27 3.83 -3.62
C LEU A 74 -3.20 4.88 -3.89
N SER A 75 -3.36 6.11 -3.37
CA SER A 75 -2.36 7.18 -3.48
C SER A 75 -1.04 6.82 -2.81
N LYS A 76 -1.10 6.22 -1.61
CA LYS A 76 0.09 5.73 -0.88
C LYS A 76 0.80 4.63 -1.65
N ILE A 77 0.07 3.64 -2.19
CA ILE A 77 0.64 2.54 -2.99
C ILE A 77 1.34 3.09 -4.22
N ARG A 78 0.70 4.02 -4.96
CA ARG A 78 1.29 4.65 -6.14
C ARG A 78 2.58 5.39 -5.79
N THR A 79 2.57 6.18 -4.71
CA THR A 79 3.76 6.90 -4.24
C THR A 79 4.90 5.94 -3.88
N ALA A 80 4.58 4.82 -3.22
CA ALA A 80 5.56 3.79 -2.87
C ALA A 80 6.15 3.10 -4.12
N ALA A 81 5.31 2.78 -5.11
CA ALA A 81 5.75 2.20 -6.37
C ALA A 81 6.72 3.14 -7.11
N THR A 82 6.39 4.43 -7.23
CA THR A 82 7.28 5.43 -7.85
C THR A 82 8.61 5.57 -7.10
N ARG A 83 8.61 5.49 -5.77
CA ARG A 83 9.86 5.50 -4.99
C ARG A 83 10.75 4.29 -5.31
N LEU A 84 10.16 3.10 -5.45
CA LEU A 84 10.91 1.89 -5.82
C LEU A 84 11.40 1.93 -7.27
N GLU A 85 10.64 2.52 -8.19
CA GLU A 85 11.07 2.75 -9.57
C GLU A 85 12.29 3.69 -9.61
N ASN A 86 12.22 4.80 -8.86
CA ASN A 86 13.35 5.72 -8.72
C ASN A 86 14.57 5.06 -8.06
N ALA A 87 14.36 4.22 -7.04
CA ALA A 87 15.44 3.46 -6.42
C ALA A 87 16.08 2.49 -7.43
N THR A 88 15.28 1.81 -8.25
CA THR A 88 15.76 0.90 -9.30
C THR A 88 16.61 1.64 -10.34
N ALA A 89 16.17 2.82 -10.78
CA ALA A 89 16.95 3.66 -11.68
C ALA A 89 18.27 4.12 -11.04
N ALA A 90 18.25 4.52 -9.78
CA ALA A 90 19.44 4.94 -9.05
C ALA A 90 20.44 3.79 -8.83
N LEU A 91 19.96 2.58 -8.54
CA LEU A 91 20.79 1.37 -8.47
C LEU A 91 21.51 1.12 -9.80
N HIS A 92 20.78 1.23 -10.91
CA HIS A 92 21.37 1.08 -12.25
C HIS A 92 22.44 2.15 -12.51
N GLU A 93 22.15 3.42 -12.25
CA GLU A 93 23.13 4.50 -12.44
C GLU A 93 24.35 4.37 -11.51
N LEU A 94 24.17 3.82 -10.31
CA LEU A 94 25.26 3.57 -9.38
C LEU A 94 26.16 2.42 -9.84
N SER A 95 25.57 1.36 -10.41
CA SER A 95 26.32 0.22 -10.96
C SER A 95 27.24 0.58 -12.13
N LEU A 96 26.92 1.65 -12.86
CA LEU A 96 27.73 2.17 -13.96
C LEU A 96 28.88 3.07 -13.49
N ARG A 97 28.95 3.40 -12.19
CA ARG A 97 30.00 4.27 -11.66
C ARG A 97 31.18 3.42 -11.18
N PRO A 98 32.43 3.82 -11.51
CA PRO A 98 33.60 3.16 -10.97
C PRO A 98 33.70 3.37 -9.46
N GLN A 99 34.26 2.37 -8.79
CA GLN A 99 34.68 2.47 -7.39
C GLN A 99 35.65 3.64 -7.20
N GLY A 100 35.64 4.25 -6.02
CA GLY A 100 36.47 5.42 -5.69
C GLY A 100 35.96 6.76 -6.27
N LYS A 101 34.82 6.77 -6.98
CA LYS A 101 34.26 8.02 -7.52
C LYS A 101 33.70 8.90 -6.41
N LYS A 102 34.02 10.20 -6.46
CA LYS A 102 33.45 11.20 -5.55
C LYS A 102 31.97 11.45 -5.88
N LEU A 103 31.15 11.46 -4.84
CA LEU A 103 29.71 11.65 -4.85
C LEU A 103 29.34 12.77 -3.87
N LEU A 104 28.20 13.43 -4.08
CA LEU A 104 27.60 14.28 -3.07
C LEU A 104 26.43 13.54 -2.43
N VAL A 105 26.48 13.39 -1.11
CA VAL A 105 25.43 12.75 -0.31
C VAL A 105 24.67 13.84 0.44
N PRO A 106 23.35 13.96 0.29
CA PRO A 106 22.55 14.89 1.07
C PRO A 106 22.54 14.48 2.53
N LEU A 107 22.91 15.40 3.42
CA LEU A 107 22.80 15.24 4.87
C LEU A 107 21.46 15.79 5.37
N THR A 108 20.98 16.87 4.74
CA THR A 108 19.68 17.49 4.97
C THR A 108 19.10 17.99 3.64
N ALA A 109 17.89 18.56 3.66
CA ALA A 109 17.26 19.14 2.47
C ALA A 109 18.09 20.26 1.80
N SER A 110 19.01 20.91 2.52
CA SER A 110 19.80 22.04 2.04
C SER A 110 21.31 21.85 2.14
N LEU A 111 21.78 20.69 2.62
CA LEU A 111 23.21 20.43 2.85
C LEU A 111 23.63 19.12 2.20
N TYR A 112 24.69 19.19 1.39
CA TYR A 112 25.33 18.04 0.74
C TYR A 112 26.77 17.94 1.20
N VAL A 113 27.21 16.72 1.51
CA VAL A 113 28.59 16.43 1.91
C VAL A 113 29.27 15.56 0.84
N PRO A 114 30.56 15.80 0.55
CA PRO A 114 31.32 14.93 -0.34
C PRO A 114 31.55 13.56 0.31
N GLY A 115 31.31 12.50 -0.45
CA GLY A 115 31.62 11.12 -0.10
C GLY A 115 32.30 10.40 -1.26
N THR A 116 32.83 9.22 -1.01
CA THR A 116 33.46 8.37 -2.02
C THR A 116 32.70 7.05 -2.11
N LEU A 117 32.42 6.59 -3.32
CA LEU A 117 31.82 5.27 -3.52
C LEU A 117 32.84 4.18 -3.21
N ASP A 118 32.61 3.43 -2.13
CA ASP A 118 33.51 2.34 -1.71
C ASP A 118 33.23 1.06 -2.52
N ASP A 119 32.04 0.49 -2.35
CA ASP A 119 31.59 -0.70 -3.09
C ASP A 119 30.42 -0.34 -4.03
N SER A 120 30.60 -0.60 -5.33
CA SER A 120 29.59 -0.39 -6.38
C SER A 120 28.83 -1.67 -6.76
N GLU A 121 29.14 -2.80 -6.14
CA GLU A 121 28.56 -4.12 -6.44
C GLU A 121 27.51 -4.56 -5.44
N LYS A 122 27.49 -3.93 -4.25
CA LYS A 122 26.60 -4.30 -3.15
C LYS A 122 25.74 -3.14 -2.66
N VAL A 123 24.57 -3.50 -2.13
CA VAL A 123 23.59 -2.56 -1.58
C VAL A 123 22.89 -3.13 -0.36
N LEU A 124 22.52 -2.24 0.55
CA LEU A 124 21.69 -2.57 1.70
C LEU A 124 20.22 -2.44 1.30
N VAL A 125 19.45 -3.49 1.55
CA VAL A 125 18.01 -3.56 1.29
C VAL A 125 17.26 -3.64 2.61
N ASP A 126 16.34 -2.70 2.82
CA ASP A 126 15.40 -2.72 3.95
C ASP A 126 14.34 -3.81 3.75
N VAL A 127 14.26 -4.74 4.71
CA VAL A 127 13.25 -5.81 4.75
C VAL A 127 12.12 -5.53 5.75
N GLY A 128 12.20 -4.43 6.50
CA GLY A 128 11.22 -3.99 7.48
C GLY A 128 11.70 -4.15 8.92
N THR A 129 10.96 -3.55 9.87
CA THR A 129 11.22 -3.62 11.33
C THR A 129 12.63 -3.18 11.75
N GLY A 130 13.30 -2.37 10.94
CA GLY A 130 14.65 -1.88 11.21
C GLY A 130 15.79 -2.82 10.79
N TYR A 131 15.49 -3.86 10.01
CA TYR A 131 16.50 -4.81 9.52
C TYR A 131 16.90 -4.51 8.08
N TYR A 132 18.21 -4.54 7.83
CA TYR A 132 18.82 -4.36 6.51
C TYR A 132 19.64 -5.59 6.15
N ILE A 133 19.54 -6.01 4.89
CA ILE A 133 20.30 -7.14 4.36
C ILE A 133 21.17 -6.65 3.22
N GLU A 134 22.45 -7.02 3.23
CA GLU A 134 23.36 -6.81 2.12
C GLU A 134 22.99 -7.73 0.94
N LYS A 135 22.85 -7.14 -0.24
CA LYS A 135 22.52 -7.83 -1.50
C LYS A 135 23.44 -7.33 -2.60
N THR A 136 23.63 -8.14 -3.64
CA THR A 136 24.29 -7.65 -4.86
C THR A 136 23.40 -6.65 -5.58
N MET A 137 23.96 -5.80 -6.45
CA MET A 137 23.20 -4.84 -7.27
C MET A 137 22.06 -5.53 -8.04
N THR A 138 22.34 -6.69 -8.64
CA THR A 138 21.34 -7.49 -9.38
C THR A 138 20.20 -7.95 -8.45
N GLN A 139 20.54 -8.51 -7.30
CA GLN A 139 19.54 -8.96 -6.32
C GLN A 139 18.73 -7.79 -5.73
N GLY A 140 19.36 -6.63 -5.53
CA GLY A 140 18.69 -5.41 -5.10
C GLY A 140 17.68 -4.92 -6.12
N LYS A 141 18.06 -4.93 -7.41
CA LYS A 141 17.15 -4.61 -8.52
C LYS A 141 15.96 -5.57 -8.58
N GLU A 142 16.21 -6.88 -8.55
CA GLU A 142 15.15 -7.90 -8.51
C GLU A 142 14.23 -7.74 -7.30
N TYR A 143 14.77 -7.36 -6.14
CA TYR A 143 13.97 -7.08 -4.95
C TYR A 143 13.02 -5.89 -5.19
N CYS A 144 13.52 -4.78 -5.74
CA CYS A 144 12.69 -3.62 -6.06
C CYS A 144 11.62 -3.97 -7.10
N GLU A 145 11.97 -4.67 -8.18
CA GLU A 145 11.03 -5.10 -9.22
C GLU A 145 9.92 -6.00 -8.69
N ARG A 146 10.27 -7.01 -7.87
CA ARG A 146 9.27 -7.85 -7.19
C ARG A 146 8.33 -7.04 -6.32
N LYS A 147 8.85 -6.05 -5.57
CA LYS A 147 8.06 -5.22 -4.68
C LYS A 147 7.16 -4.24 -5.45
N ILE A 148 7.61 -3.73 -6.59
CA ILE A 148 6.79 -2.94 -7.52
C ILE A 148 5.64 -3.79 -8.07
N ASN A 149 5.91 -5.02 -8.51
CA ASN A 149 4.88 -5.91 -9.05
C ASN A 149 3.83 -6.27 -8.00
N LEU A 150 4.25 -6.53 -6.76
CA LEU A 150 3.32 -6.72 -5.63
C LEU A 150 2.44 -5.49 -5.40
N LEU A 151 3.04 -4.30 -5.38
CA LEU A 151 2.28 -3.05 -5.21
C LEU A 151 1.31 -2.80 -6.36
N LYS A 152 1.67 -3.14 -7.61
CA LYS A 152 0.80 -3.03 -8.78
C LYS A 152 -0.40 -3.97 -8.67
N SER A 153 -0.18 -5.25 -8.34
CA SER A 153 -1.27 -6.20 -8.10
C SER A 153 -2.22 -5.71 -7.01
N ASN A 154 -1.67 -5.28 -5.87
CA ASN A 154 -2.47 -4.74 -4.78
C ASN A 154 -3.23 -3.47 -5.19
N PHE A 155 -2.61 -2.61 -6.01
CA PHE A 155 -3.26 -1.41 -6.53
C PHE A 155 -4.48 -1.76 -7.38
N ASP A 156 -4.34 -2.71 -8.30
CA ASP A 156 -5.42 -3.10 -9.20
C ASP A 156 -6.60 -3.71 -8.41
N GLU A 157 -6.32 -4.58 -7.44
CA GLU A 157 -7.33 -5.14 -6.54
C GLU A 157 -8.05 -4.04 -5.72
N LEU A 158 -7.30 -3.12 -5.13
CA LEU A 158 -7.89 -2.00 -4.37
C LEU A 158 -8.68 -1.05 -5.26
N LEU A 159 -8.24 -0.83 -6.51
CA LEU A 159 -8.92 0.04 -7.46
C LEU A 159 -10.28 -0.54 -7.85
N GLU A 160 -10.35 -1.84 -8.09
CA GLU A 160 -11.60 -2.53 -8.35
C GLU A 160 -12.56 -2.42 -7.16
N MET A 161 -12.07 -2.65 -5.94
CA MET A 161 -12.86 -2.52 -4.71
C MET A 161 -13.34 -1.08 -4.49
N ALA A 162 -12.47 -0.09 -4.69
CA ALA A 162 -12.80 1.32 -4.55
C ALA A 162 -13.87 1.75 -5.57
N THR A 163 -13.76 1.28 -6.81
CA THR A 163 -14.71 1.58 -7.88
C THR A 163 -16.08 0.98 -7.59
N LYS A 164 -16.13 -0.28 -7.16
CA LYS A 164 -17.38 -0.95 -6.73
C LYS A 164 -18.03 -0.22 -5.56
N LYS A 165 -17.29 0.11 -4.51
CA LYS A 165 -17.82 0.85 -3.36
C LYS A 165 -18.29 2.25 -3.73
N LYS A 166 -17.57 2.93 -4.62
CA LYS A 166 -17.98 4.24 -5.13
C LYS A 166 -19.31 4.18 -5.89
N SER A 167 -19.50 3.19 -6.76
CA SER A 167 -20.79 2.96 -7.44
C SER A 167 -21.92 2.78 -6.43
N ILE A 168 -21.71 1.96 -5.41
CA ILE A 168 -22.68 1.73 -4.33
C ILE A 168 -23.02 3.02 -3.59
N ALA A 169 -22.01 3.82 -3.23
CA ALA A 169 -22.22 5.12 -2.57
C ALA A 169 -23.02 6.09 -3.44
N ASP A 170 -22.72 6.14 -4.74
CA ASP A 170 -23.40 7.00 -5.71
C ASP A 170 -24.87 6.56 -5.89
N GLU A 171 -25.13 5.25 -6.02
CA GLU A 171 -26.49 4.66 -6.07
C GLU A 171 -27.29 4.94 -4.79
N MET A 172 -26.69 4.76 -3.61
CA MET A 172 -27.31 5.11 -2.32
C MET A 172 -27.63 6.60 -2.23
N GLY A 173 -26.74 7.46 -2.74
CA GLY A 173 -26.96 8.90 -2.82
C GLY A 173 -28.16 9.27 -3.69
N MET A 174 -28.30 8.62 -4.86
CA MET A 174 -29.45 8.81 -5.74
C MET A 174 -30.75 8.33 -5.09
N PHE A 175 -30.74 7.15 -4.46
CA PHE A 175 -31.91 6.60 -3.79
C PHE A 175 -32.35 7.45 -2.60
N LEU A 176 -31.39 7.94 -1.80
CA LEU A 176 -31.66 8.86 -0.69
C LEU A 176 -32.32 10.15 -1.18
N GLN A 177 -31.81 10.72 -2.27
CA GLN A 177 -32.40 11.93 -2.87
C GLN A 177 -33.81 11.66 -3.42
N ALA A 178 -34.05 10.51 -4.04
CA ALA A 178 -35.37 10.11 -4.52
C ALA A 178 -36.36 9.92 -3.36
N LYS A 179 -35.98 9.24 -2.28
CA LYS A 179 -36.82 9.08 -1.08
C LYS A 179 -37.14 10.43 -0.42
N LEU A 180 -36.16 11.32 -0.29
CA LEU A 180 -36.39 12.66 0.27
C LEU A 180 -37.40 13.47 -0.55
N ARG A 181 -37.38 13.34 -1.89
CA ARG A 181 -38.36 13.97 -2.79
C ARG A 181 -39.76 13.37 -2.69
N GLN A 182 -39.88 12.09 -2.40
CA GLN A 182 -41.17 11.43 -2.17
C GLN A 182 -41.74 11.72 -0.77
N ALA A 183 -40.86 11.96 0.22
CA ALA A 183 -41.22 12.29 1.58
C ALA A 183 -41.61 13.77 1.79
N SER A 184 -41.27 14.67 0.85
CA SER A 184 -41.82 16.03 0.83
C SER A 184 -43.24 16.00 0.25
N PRO A 185 -44.30 16.23 1.05
CA PRO A 185 -45.64 16.38 0.49
C PRO A 185 -45.63 17.62 -0.42
N SER A 186 -46.20 17.48 -1.61
CA SER A 186 -46.69 18.62 -2.36
C SER A 186 -47.59 19.44 -1.43
N SER A 187 -47.09 20.59 -0.96
CA SER A 187 -47.93 21.63 -0.38
C SER A 187 -48.79 22.17 -1.52
N SER A 188 -49.89 21.48 -1.81
CA SER A 188 -50.95 21.95 -2.68
C SER A 188 -51.89 22.83 -1.86
N SER A 189 -52.15 24.02 -2.43
CA SER A 189 -53.20 25.00 -2.12
C SER A 189 -52.85 26.10 -1.12
#